data_AF-A0A0C2ZF82-F1
#
_entry.id   AF-A0A0C2ZF82-F1
#
_cell.length_a   1.000
_cell.length_b   1.000
_cell.length_c   1.000
_cell.angle_alpha   90.00
_cell.angle_beta   90.00
_cell.angle_gamma   90.00
#
_symmetry.space_group_name_H-M   'P 1'
#
loop_
_entity.id
_entity.type
_entity.pdbx_description
1 polymer ?
#
loop_
_entity_poly.entity_id
_entity_poly.type
_entity_poly.pdbx_seq_one_letter_code
_entity_poly.pdbx_strand_id
1 'polypeptide(L)'
;MSGNVTMPFWVCLLFCCIHACITVDVLHQLYQGVIKYLISWCSSLMSKSELDCCLKTLPHCFGVHHFKHSWSKLMQVSGNERKQMAKVLLGCLVGKVPNDVLMCYRALLDFLYLAQYPSHDEDSLEYMEDALLLFHYHKEVLVTLGIRDHFNILKFHSLLHYVECIKMYGTTDNYNTEAFKQLHIDLAK
;
A
#
# COMPACT_ATOMS: atom_id res chain seq x y z
N MET A 1 18.34 17.11 -15.76
CA MET A 1 18.41 18.40 -15.02
C MET A 1 17.48 18.30 -13.83
N SER A 2 18.00 18.06 -12.63
CA SER A 2 17.20 18.17 -11.40
C SER A 2 17.01 19.66 -11.11
N GLY A 3 15.86 20.21 -11.52
CA GLY A 3 15.50 21.60 -11.26
C GLY A 3 15.23 21.81 -9.78
N ASN A 4 16.27 22.14 -9.00
CA ASN A 4 16.05 22.69 -7.67
C ASN A 4 15.46 24.09 -7.84
N VAL A 5 14.16 24.21 -7.60
CA VAL A 5 13.46 25.50 -7.57
C VAL A 5 13.87 26.22 -6.28
N THR A 6 14.73 27.23 -6.41
CA THR A 6 15.24 28.03 -5.28
C THR A 6 14.18 28.89 -4.62
N MET A 7 13.09 29.21 -5.33
CA MET A 7 11.96 29.94 -4.77
C MET A 7 10.65 29.31 -5.26
N PRO A 8 10.02 28.43 -4.44
CA PRO A 8 8.76 27.81 -4.83
C PRO A 8 7.66 28.86 -5.04
N PHE A 9 6.73 28.60 -5.97
CA PHE A 9 5.68 29.57 -6.33
C PHE A 9 4.78 29.96 -5.15
N TRP A 10 4.69 29.10 -4.13
CA TRP A 10 3.87 29.32 -2.93
C TRP A 10 4.54 30.18 -1.85
N VAL A 11 5.78 30.64 -2.04
CA VAL A 11 6.50 31.47 -1.03
C VAL A 11 5.75 32.75 -0.67
N CYS A 12 5.00 33.34 -1.60
CA CYS A 12 4.24 34.56 -1.36
C CYS A 12 2.81 34.30 -0.83
N LEU A 13 2.41 33.03 -0.64
CA LEU A 13 1.09 32.66 -0.14
C LEU A 13 1.10 32.56 1.39
N LEU A 14 1.19 33.72 2.06
CA LEU A 14 1.40 33.84 3.51
C LEU A 14 0.34 33.14 4.39
N PHE A 15 -0.86 32.89 3.85
CA PHE A 15 -1.96 32.24 4.56
C PHE A 15 -2.25 30.81 4.06
N CYS A 16 -1.46 30.29 3.14
CA CYS A 16 -1.63 28.93 2.60
C CYS A 16 -0.71 27.96 3.31
N CYS A 17 -1.29 26.98 4.02
CA CYS A 17 -0.52 25.83 4.49
C CYS A 17 -0.36 24.84 3.33
N ILE A 18 0.74 24.95 2.57
CA ILE A 18 0.99 24.09 1.41
C ILE A 18 0.98 22.59 1.76
N HIS A 19 1.31 22.24 3.01
CA HIS A 19 1.29 20.86 3.50
C HIS A 19 -0.14 20.29 3.53
N ALA A 20 -1.14 21.11 3.82
CA ALA A 20 -2.55 20.70 3.78
C ALA A 20 -3.03 20.47 2.33
N CYS A 21 -2.38 21.07 1.33
CA CYS A 21 -2.73 20.84 -0.07
C CYS A 21 -2.21 19.50 -0.62
N ILE A 22 -1.37 18.77 0.14
CA ILE A 22 -0.82 17.48 -0.29
C ILE A 22 -1.70 16.37 0.29
N THR A 23 -2.58 15.84 -0.53
CA THR A 23 -3.46 14.74 -0.14
C THR A 23 -2.75 13.38 -0.21
N VAL A 24 -3.34 12.39 0.46
CA VAL A 24 -2.90 10.99 0.37
C VAL A 24 -3.27 10.36 -0.97
N ASP A 25 -2.54 9.32 -1.38
CA ASP A 25 -2.74 8.69 -2.71
C ASP A 25 -2.63 7.17 -2.63
N VAL A 26 -3.78 6.50 -2.75
CA VAL A 26 -3.88 5.04 -2.66
C VAL A 26 -2.98 4.35 -3.67
N LEU A 27 -2.91 4.84 -4.92
CA LEU A 27 -2.15 4.19 -5.96
C LEU A 27 -0.65 4.22 -5.68
N HIS A 28 -0.05 5.39 -5.47
CA HIS A 28 1.40 5.57 -5.36
C HIS A 28 1.93 5.31 -3.96
N GLN A 29 1.17 5.64 -2.92
CA GLN A 29 1.59 5.48 -1.52
C GLN A 29 1.29 4.05 -1.04
N LEU A 30 0.06 3.56 -1.20
CA LEU A 30 -0.29 2.21 -0.72
C LEU A 30 0.15 1.14 -1.71
N TYR A 31 -0.40 1.10 -2.92
CA TYR A 31 -0.05 0.03 -3.87
C TYR A 31 1.40 0.11 -4.35
N GLN A 32 1.85 1.23 -4.92
CA GLN A 32 3.24 1.37 -5.39
C GLN A 32 4.26 1.66 -4.29
N GLY A 33 3.83 1.76 -3.04
CA GLY A 33 4.68 1.88 -1.87
C GLY A 33 4.58 0.69 -0.96
N VAL A 34 3.67 0.78 0.00
CA VAL A 34 3.51 -0.20 1.08
C VAL A 34 3.38 -1.63 0.55
N ILE A 35 2.44 -1.89 -0.35
CA ILE A 35 2.23 -3.24 -0.91
C ILE A 35 3.43 -3.71 -1.74
N LYS A 36 4.07 -2.81 -2.48
CA LYS A 36 5.31 -3.13 -3.20
C LYS A 36 6.40 -3.60 -2.21
N TYR A 37 6.54 -2.94 -1.07
CA TYR A 37 7.49 -3.36 -0.03
C TYR A 37 7.11 -4.71 0.57
N LEU A 38 5.85 -4.91 0.95
CA LEU A 38 5.38 -6.20 1.50
C LEU A 38 5.65 -7.37 0.55
N ILE A 39 5.36 -7.20 -0.74
CA ILE A 39 5.65 -8.23 -1.74
C ILE A 39 7.17 -8.46 -1.85
N SER A 40 7.98 -7.39 -1.86
CA SER A 40 9.44 -7.54 -1.95
C SER A 40 10.03 -8.28 -0.76
N TRP A 41 9.52 -8.03 0.44
CA TRP A 41 9.95 -8.65 1.69
C TRP A 41 9.61 -10.14 1.78
N CYS A 42 8.65 -10.63 0.98
CA CYS A 42 8.35 -12.06 0.91
C CYS A 42 9.55 -12.91 0.48
N SER A 43 10.47 -12.35 -0.31
CA SER A 43 11.68 -13.07 -0.74
C SER A 43 12.66 -13.35 0.42
N SER A 44 12.55 -12.60 1.51
CA SER A 44 13.33 -12.82 2.74
C SER A 44 12.60 -13.73 3.74
N LEU A 45 11.30 -13.91 3.57
CA LEU A 45 10.45 -14.74 4.45
C LEU A 45 10.35 -16.18 3.98
N MET A 46 10.35 -16.40 2.67
CA MET A 46 10.23 -17.73 2.07
C MET A 46 10.88 -17.78 0.69
N SER A 47 11.15 -19.00 0.22
CA SER A 47 11.70 -19.21 -1.12
C SER A 47 10.70 -18.81 -2.22
N LYS A 48 11.20 -18.33 -3.36
CA LYS A 48 10.35 -18.02 -4.53
C LYS A 48 9.50 -19.22 -4.97
N SER A 49 10.07 -20.43 -4.91
CA SER A 49 9.37 -21.67 -5.24
C SER A 49 8.23 -21.98 -4.28
N GLU A 50 8.40 -21.69 -2.98
CA GLU A 50 7.36 -21.89 -1.99
C GLU A 50 6.22 -20.89 -2.15
N LEU A 51 6.54 -19.61 -2.36
CA LEU A 51 5.53 -18.58 -2.64
C LEU A 51 4.73 -18.91 -3.91
N ASP A 52 5.42 -19.31 -4.98
CA ASP A 52 4.78 -19.73 -6.22
C ASP A 52 3.94 -21.00 -6.06
N CYS A 53 4.35 -21.93 -5.19
CA CYS A 53 3.57 -23.12 -4.86
C CYS A 53 2.28 -22.73 -4.16
N CYS A 54 2.35 -21.87 -3.12
CA CYS A 54 1.19 -21.39 -2.39
C CYS A 54 0.19 -20.71 -3.34
N LEU A 55 0.66 -19.86 -4.25
CA LEU A 55 -0.17 -19.19 -5.25
C LEU A 55 -0.94 -20.16 -6.16
N LYS A 56 -0.32 -21.29 -6.55
CA LYS A 56 -0.96 -22.32 -7.38
C LYS A 56 -1.97 -23.17 -6.61
N THR A 57 -1.80 -23.28 -5.29
CA THR A 57 -2.71 -24.06 -4.44
C THR A 57 -3.94 -23.28 -3.99
N LEU A 58 -3.97 -21.95 -4.21
CA LEU A 58 -5.12 -21.15 -3.85
C LEU A 58 -6.36 -21.58 -4.66
N PRO A 59 -7.51 -21.76 -4.00
CA PRO A 59 -8.73 -22.11 -4.70
C PRO A 59 -9.16 -20.96 -5.62
N HIS A 60 -9.83 -21.30 -6.72
CA HIS A 60 -10.44 -20.30 -7.58
C HIS A 60 -11.50 -19.53 -6.78
N CYS A 61 -11.26 -18.21 -6.62
CA CYS A 61 -12.16 -17.31 -5.92
C CYS A 61 -12.68 -16.25 -6.90
N PHE A 62 -13.95 -15.89 -6.76
CA PHE A 62 -14.54 -14.82 -7.56
C PHE A 62 -13.82 -13.48 -7.29
N GLY A 63 -13.50 -12.74 -8.36
CA GLY A 63 -12.82 -11.44 -8.24
C GLY A 63 -11.33 -11.49 -7.90
N VAL A 64 -10.72 -12.68 -7.85
CA VAL A 64 -9.27 -12.89 -7.68
C VAL A 64 -8.70 -13.42 -8.99
N HIS A 65 -7.68 -12.73 -9.51
CA HIS A 65 -7.00 -13.16 -10.72
C HIS A 65 -6.11 -14.38 -10.43
N HIS A 66 -6.36 -15.50 -11.11
CA HIS A 66 -5.45 -16.65 -11.07
C HIS A 66 -4.22 -16.37 -11.94
N PHE A 67 -3.04 -16.26 -11.32
CA PHE A 67 -1.81 -16.00 -12.05
C PHE A 67 -1.37 -17.25 -12.83
N LYS A 68 -1.52 -17.23 -14.17
CA LYS A 68 -1.05 -18.32 -15.05
C LYS A 68 0.46 -18.55 -14.93
N HIS A 69 1.21 -17.50 -14.63
CA HIS A 69 2.63 -17.54 -14.34
C HIS A 69 2.89 -17.15 -12.89
N SER A 70 3.82 -17.85 -12.25
CA SER A 70 4.43 -17.49 -10.98
C SER A 70 4.77 -16.00 -10.86
N TRP A 71 4.63 -15.42 -9.67
CA TRP A 71 5.05 -14.04 -9.41
C TRP A 71 6.54 -13.83 -9.69
N SER A 72 7.35 -14.86 -9.44
CA SER A 72 8.78 -14.86 -9.72
C SER A 72 9.15 -14.61 -11.18
N LYS A 73 8.21 -14.77 -12.12
CA LYS A 73 8.41 -14.58 -13.57
C LYS A 73 7.92 -13.22 -14.09
N LEU A 74 7.29 -12.41 -13.25
CA LEU A 74 6.79 -11.09 -13.64
C LEU A 74 7.94 -10.08 -13.67
N MET A 75 8.35 -9.65 -14.86
CA MET A 75 9.42 -8.65 -15.03
C MET A 75 8.96 -7.23 -14.71
N GLN A 76 7.70 -6.90 -15.01
CA GLN A 76 7.10 -5.60 -14.75
C GLN A 76 5.69 -5.79 -14.20
N VAL A 77 5.51 -5.53 -12.91
CA VAL A 77 4.21 -5.64 -12.24
C VAL A 77 3.42 -4.34 -12.43
N SER A 78 2.33 -4.43 -13.20
CA SER A 78 1.35 -3.37 -13.41
C SER A 78 0.56 -3.02 -12.13
N GLY A 79 -0.17 -1.91 -12.16
CA GLY A 79 -1.04 -1.50 -11.05
C GLY A 79 -2.12 -2.55 -10.76
N ASN A 80 -2.80 -3.04 -11.79
CA ASN A 80 -3.84 -4.05 -11.64
C ASN A 80 -3.28 -5.38 -11.11
N GLU A 81 -2.14 -5.86 -11.61
CA GLU A 81 -1.49 -7.05 -11.07
C GLU A 81 -1.19 -6.87 -9.58
N ARG A 82 -0.69 -5.70 -9.16
CA ARG A 82 -0.42 -5.44 -7.75
C ARG A 82 -1.68 -5.45 -6.87
N LYS A 83 -2.81 -4.94 -7.38
CA LYS A 83 -4.12 -5.06 -6.71
C LYS A 83 -4.50 -6.52 -6.51
N GLN A 84 -4.29 -7.36 -7.53
CA GLN A 84 -4.56 -8.80 -7.45
C GLN A 84 -3.60 -9.52 -6.49
N MET A 85 -2.33 -9.12 -6.48
CA MET A 85 -1.33 -9.67 -5.55
C MET A 85 -1.70 -9.40 -4.10
N ALA A 86 -2.14 -8.18 -3.77
CA ALA A 86 -2.56 -7.81 -2.42
C ALA A 86 -3.68 -8.72 -1.88
N LYS A 87 -4.66 -9.08 -2.72
CA LYS A 87 -5.82 -9.92 -2.35
C LYS A 87 -5.44 -11.33 -1.90
N VAL A 88 -4.36 -11.88 -2.43
CA VAL A 88 -3.94 -13.27 -2.15
C VAL A 88 -2.71 -13.37 -1.26
N LEU A 89 -2.04 -12.25 -1.02
CA LEU A 89 -0.76 -12.18 -0.33
C LEU A 89 -0.84 -12.83 1.05
N LEU A 90 -1.82 -12.44 1.86
CA LEU A 90 -1.95 -12.95 3.23
C LEU A 90 -2.14 -14.47 3.25
N GLY A 91 -3.01 -14.99 2.37
CA GLY A 91 -3.27 -16.43 2.26
C GLY A 91 -2.03 -17.25 1.90
N CYS A 92 -1.07 -16.67 1.17
CA CYS A 92 0.18 -17.35 0.85
C CYS A 92 1.15 -17.43 2.05
N LEU A 93 0.98 -16.58 3.06
CA LEU A 93 1.87 -16.49 4.22
C LEU A 93 1.36 -17.30 5.42
N VAL A 94 0.06 -17.60 5.48
CA VAL A 94 -0.56 -18.33 6.59
C VAL A 94 0.14 -19.67 6.82
N GLY A 95 0.58 -19.91 8.07
CA GLY A 95 1.26 -21.14 8.46
C GLY A 95 2.70 -21.28 7.95
N LYS A 96 3.24 -20.26 7.27
CA LYS A 96 4.58 -20.27 6.67
C LYS A 96 5.55 -19.27 7.32
N VAL A 97 5.02 -18.22 7.94
CA VAL A 97 5.81 -17.16 8.59
C VAL A 97 5.43 -17.02 10.06
N PRO A 98 6.29 -16.40 10.89
CA PRO A 98 5.93 -16.09 12.28
C PRO A 98 4.62 -15.30 12.38
N ASN A 99 3.85 -15.54 13.45
CA ASN A 99 2.54 -14.91 13.61
C ASN A 99 2.63 -13.37 13.60
N ASP A 100 3.65 -12.79 14.24
CA ASP A 100 3.85 -11.34 14.23
C ASP A 100 4.04 -10.76 12.81
N VAL A 101 4.75 -11.48 11.93
CA VAL A 101 4.89 -11.08 10.52
C VAL A 101 3.52 -11.10 9.84
N LEU A 102 2.74 -12.16 10.07
CA LEU A 102 1.40 -12.29 9.53
C LEU A 102 0.50 -11.13 9.99
N MET A 103 0.59 -10.75 11.27
CA MET A 103 -0.14 -9.62 11.83
C MET A 103 0.27 -8.28 11.21
N CYS A 104 1.56 -8.04 10.97
CA CYS A 104 2.01 -6.84 10.23
C CYS A 104 1.40 -6.75 8.83
N TYR A 105 1.43 -7.86 8.08
CA TYR A 105 0.92 -7.90 6.72
C TYR A 105 -0.59 -7.71 6.69
N ARG A 106 -1.30 -8.38 7.60
CA ARG A 106 -2.75 -8.22 7.77
C ARG A 106 -3.10 -6.77 8.07
N ALA A 107 -2.47 -6.17 9.08
CA ALA A 107 -2.72 -4.79 9.49
C ALA A 107 -2.62 -3.79 8.33
N LEU A 108 -1.57 -3.90 7.49
CA LEU A 108 -1.40 -3.01 6.35
C LEU A 108 -2.36 -3.31 5.18
N LEU A 109 -2.79 -4.57 5.02
CA LEU A 109 -3.83 -4.93 4.05
C LEU A 109 -5.21 -4.41 4.50
N ASP A 110 -5.53 -4.56 5.79
CA ASP A 110 -6.76 -4.03 6.39
C ASP A 110 -6.81 -2.50 6.20
N PHE A 111 -5.71 -1.80 6.53
CA PHE A 111 -5.57 -0.36 6.27
C PHE A 111 -5.79 -0.01 4.79
N LEU A 112 -5.16 -0.76 3.86
CA LEU A 112 -5.32 -0.55 2.43
C LEU A 112 -6.80 -0.64 2.00
N TYR A 113 -7.53 -1.64 2.48
CA TYR A 113 -8.91 -1.85 2.08
C TYR A 113 -9.85 -0.83 2.72
N LEU A 114 -9.64 -0.49 3.99
CA LEU A 114 -10.38 0.56 4.69
C LEU A 114 -10.21 1.91 4.00
N ALA A 115 -8.99 2.30 3.64
CA ALA A 115 -8.71 3.55 2.94
C ALA A 115 -9.40 3.70 1.58
N GLN A 116 -9.92 2.61 1.00
CA GLN A 116 -10.64 2.58 -0.28
C GLN A 116 -12.16 2.54 -0.11
N TYR A 117 -12.69 2.66 1.10
CA TYR A 117 -14.13 2.69 1.30
C TYR A 117 -14.74 3.92 0.61
N PRO A 118 -15.91 3.77 -0.06
CA PRO A 118 -16.59 4.87 -0.73
C PRO A 118 -17.28 5.82 0.24
N SER A 119 -17.33 5.47 1.53
CA SER A 119 -17.89 6.27 2.61
C SER A 119 -17.26 5.85 3.93
N HIS A 120 -17.11 6.80 4.84
CA HIS A 120 -16.58 6.58 6.18
C HIS A 120 -17.53 7.13 7.24
N ASP A 121 -17.60 6.41 8.35
CA ASP A 121 -18.16 6.79 9.64
C ASP A 121 -17.05 6.79 10.70
N GLU A 122 -17.37 7.15 11.93
CA GLU A 122 -16.42 7.17 13.04
C GLU A 122 -15.76 5.80 13.28
N ASP A 123 -16.54 4.71 13.20
CA ASP A 123 -16.07 3.35 13.43
C ASP A 123 -15.06 2.91 12.36
N SER A 124 -15.34 3.15 11.07
CA SER A 124 -14.42 2.78 9.99
C SER A 124 -13.12 3.60 9.99
N LEU A 125 -13.17 4.83 10.51
CA LEU A 125 -11.96 5.62 10.73
C LEU A 125 -11.16 5.08 11.92
N GLU A 126 -11.83 4.69 13.01
CA GLU A 126 -11.18 4.03 14.16
C GLU A 126 -10.51 2.72 13.74
N TYR A 127 -11.18 1.87 12.95
CA TYR A 127 -10.59 0.63 12.43
C TYR A 127 -9.31 0.87 11.61
N MET A 128 -9.22 2.01 10.92
CA MET A 128 -8.04 2.36 10.14
C MET A 128 -6.88 2.82 11.04
N GLU A 129 -7.18 3.54 12.13
CA GLU A 129 -6.20 3.89 13.16
C GLU A 129 -5.71 2.62 13.89
N ASP A 130 -6.63 1.73 14.27
CA ASP A 130 -6.33 0.45 14.90
C ASP A 130 -5.45 -0.44 14.03
N ALA A 131 -5.72 -0.50 12.73
CA ALA A 131 -4.88 -1.21 11.78
C ALA A 131 -3.45 -0.65 11.78
N LEU A 132 -3.27 0.67 11.88
CA LEU A 132 -1.95 1.27 11.94
C LEU A 132 -1.24 1.01 13.29
N LEU A 133 -1.97 1.05 14.40
CA LEU A 133 -1.47 0.69 15.72
C LEU A 133 -1.01 -0.77 15.77
N LEU A 134 -1.81 -1.69 15.23
CA LEU A 134 -1.49 -3.11 15.13
C LEU A 134 -0.22 -3.34 14.31
N PHE A 135 -0.08 -2.63 13.17
CA PHE A 135 1.16 -2.67 12.40
C PHE A 135 2.35 -2.20 13.24
N HIS A 136 2.23 -1.06 13.94
CA HIS A 136 3.30 -0.52 14.77
C HIS A 136 3.68 -1.43 15.94
N TYR A 137 2.73 -2.15 16.51
CA TYR A 137 2.96 -3.11 17.57
C TYR A 137 3.82 -4.30 17.09
N HIS A 138 3.54 -4.84 15.90
CA HIS A 138 4.24 -6.04 15.41
C HIS A 138 5.47 -5.76 14.52
N LYS A 139 5.62 -4.56 13.94
CA LYS A 139 6.61 -4.29 12.87
C LYS A 139 8.07 -4.59 13.23
N GLU A 140 8.40 -4.60 14.52
CA GLU A 140 9.77 -4.88 15.01
C GLU A 140 10.24 -6.29 14.65
N VAL A 141 9.31 -7.23 14.44
CA VAL A 141 9.66 -8.57 13.95
C VAL A 141 10.38 -8.52 12.59
N LEU A 142 10.03 -7.57 11.72
CA LEU A 142 10.67 -7.42 10.42
C LEU A 142 12.11 -6.90 10.54
N VAL A 143 12.41 -6.14 11.60
CA VAL A 143 13.76 -5.70 11.93
C VAL A 143 14.56 -6.86 12.52
N THR A 144 13.96 -7.56 13.48
CA THR A 144 14.55 -8.72 14.15
C THR A 144 14.94 -9.83 13.17
N LEU A 145 14.11 -10.06 12.15
CA LEU A 145 14.38 -11.04 11.08
C LEU A 145 15.36 -10.52 10.01
N GLY A 146 15.89 -9.30 10.13
CA GLY A 146 16.80 -8.70 9.15
C GLY A 146 16.16 -8.38 7.80
N ILE A 147 14.83 -8.33 7.73
CA ILE A 147 14.09 -7.99 6.51
C ILE A 147 14.22 -6.49 6.21
N ARG A 148 14.34 -5.67 7.27
CA ARG A 148 14.45 -4.22 7.16
C ARG A 148 15.22 -3.62 8.33
N ASP A 149 16.09 -2.65 8.06
CA ASP A 149 16.82 -1.95 9.13
C ASP A 149 15.96 -0.94 9.89
N HIS A 150 15.08 -0.21 9.18
CA HIS A 150 14.19 0.80 9.76
C HIS A 150 12.97 1.10 8.88
N PHE A 151 11.95 1.71 9.47
CA PHE A 151 10.72 2.13 8.81
C PHE A 151 10.65 3.62 8.43
N ASN A 152 11.77 4.35 8.48
CA ASN A 152 11.89 5.72 7.93
C ASN A 152 11.77 5.72 6.40
N ILE A 153 10.57 5.43 5.91
CA ILE A 153 10.18 5.35 4.51
C ILE A 153 9.02 6.33 4.35
N LEU A 154 9.16 7.31 3.47
CA LEU A 154 8.16 8.37 3.28
C LEU A 154 6.74 7.82 3.06
N LYS A 155 6.61 6.71 2.34
CA LYS A 155 5.33 6.05 2.04
C LYS A 155 4.69 5.30 3.21
N PHE A 156 5.48 4.95 4.24
CA PHE A 156 4.93 4.44 5.50
C PHE A 156 4.55 5.60 6.42
N HIS A 157 5.32 6.69 6.41
CA HIS A 157 4.96 7.89 7.14
C HIS A 157 3.63 8.49 6.66
N SER A 158 3.34 8.44 5.34
CA SER A 158 2.07 8.93 4.80
C SER A 158 0.84 8.24 5.35
N LEU A 159 0.96 7.03 5.92
CA LEU A 159 -0.16 6.31 6.54
C LEU A 159 -0.78 7.09 7.71
N LEU A 160 0.03 7.86 8.44
CA LEU A 160 -0.43 8.67 9.58
C LEU A 160 -1.42 9.78 9.16
N HIS A 161 -1.42 10.16 7.88
CA HIS A 161 -2.19 11.31 7.38
C HIS A 161 -3.50 10.92 6.68
N TYR A 162 -3.79 9.63 6.52
CA TYR A 162 -4.98 9.18 5.78
C TYR A 162 -6.28 9.57 6.47
N VAL A 163 -6.40 9.31 7.78
CA VAL A 163 -7.62 9.63 8.53
C VAL A 163 -7.90 11.13 8.51
N GLU A 164 -6.87 11.94 8.73
CA GLU A 164 -6.98 13.41 8.69
C GLU A 164 -7.37 13.90 7.29
N CYS A 165 -6.74 13.37 6.24
CA CYS A 165 -7.12 13.70 4.86
C CYS A 165 -8.56 13.31 4.54
N ILE A 166 -9.03 12.15 5.01
CA ILE A 166 -10.40 11.72 4.78
C ILE A 166 -11.41 12.63 5.50
N LYS A 167 -11.10 13.05 6.74
CA LYS A 167 -11.92 14.00 7.49
C LYS A 167 -11.97 15.39 6.81
N MET A 168 -10.87 15.84 6.22
CA MET A 168 -10.79 17.18 5.60
C MET A 168 -11.30 17.23 4.15
N TYR A 169 -11.04 16.19 3.36
CA TYR A 169 -11.19 16.20 1.90
C TYR A 169 -12.15 15.13 1.37
N GLY A 170 -12.76 14.34 2.26
CA GLY A 170 -13.63 13.22 1.91
C GLY A 170 -12.87 11.97 1.52
N THR A 171 -13.58 11.00 0.95
CA THR A 171 -13.05 9.68 0.58
C THR A 171 -11.93 9.77 -0.45
N THR A 172 -11.02 8.79 -0.44
CA THR A 172 -9.76 8.86 -1.22
C THR A 172 -9.96 8.83 -2.73
N ASP A 173 -11.10 8.33 -3.21
CA ASP A 173 -11.48 8.35 -4.62
C ASP A 173 -11.67 9.76 -5.18
N ASN A 174 -11.94 10.77 -4.34
CA ASN A 174 -12.08 12.16 -4.76
C ASN A 174 -10.78 12.80 -5.26
N TYR A 175 -9.62 12.27 -4.87
CA TYR A 175 -8.31 12.87 -5.18
C TYR A 175 -7.22 11.84 -5.54
N ASN A 176 -7.58 10.57 -5.72
CA ASN A 176 -6.65 9.53 -6.14
C ASN A 176 -6.17 9.76 -7.58
N THR A 177 -4.86 9.68 -7.79
CA THR A 177 -4.23 9.92 -9.10
C THR A 177 -4.48 8.83 -10.14
N GLU A 178 -5.12 7.72 -9.76
CA GLU A 178 -5.53 6.66 -10.71
C GLU A 178 -6.42 7.21 -11.83
N ALA A 179 -7.36 8.10 -11.50
CA ALA A 179 -8.24 8.75 -12.49
C ALA A 179 -7.44 9.53 -13.55
N PHE A 180 -6.44 10.30 -13.11
CA PHE A 180 -5.58 11.07 -14.04
C PHE A 180 -4.67 10.18 -14.89
N LYS A 181 -4.20 9.05 -14.35
CA LYS A 181 -3.44 8.07 -15.15
C LYS A 181 -4.29 7.42 -16.23
N GLN A 182 -5.56 7.13 -15.94
CA GLN A 182 -6.47 6.59 -16.94
C GLN A 182 -6.69 7.60 -18.07
N LEU A 183 -6.91 8.87 -17.75
CA LEU A 183 -7.00 9.95 -18.75
C LEU A 183 -5.75 10.06 -19.63
N HIS A 184 -4.55 9.90 -19.07
CA HIS A 184 -3.32 9.88 -19.86
C HIS A 184 -3.26 8.70 -20.86
N ILE A 185 -3.84 7.55 -20.52
CA ILE A 185 -3.93 6.42 -21.45
C ILE A 185 -4.88 6.75 -22.60
N ASP A 186 -6.01 7.39 -22.29
CA ASP A 186 -7.08 7.65 -23.26
C ASP A 186 -6.77 8.86 -24.17
N LEU A 187 -5.98 9.84 -23.69
CA LEU A 187 -5.71 11.10 -24.41
C LEU A 187 -4.33 11.17 -25.07
N ALA A 188 -3.39 10.30 -24.71
CA ALA A 188 -1.99 10.37 -25.18
C ALA A 188 -1.50 9.08 -25.87
N LYS A 189 -2.40 8.15 -26.20
CA LYS A 189 -2.11 6.99 -27.04
C LYS A 189 -2.92 6.99 -28.31
#